data_AF-A0A286GUT8-F1
#
_entry.id   AF-A0A286GUT8-F1
#
_cell.length_a   1.000
_cell.length_b   1.000
_cell.length_c   1.000
_cell.angle_alpha   90.00
_cell.angle_beta   90.00
_cell.angle_gamma   90.00
#
_symmetry.space_group_name_H-M   'P 1'
#
loop_
_entity.id
_entity.type
_entity.pdbx_description
1 polymer ?
#
loop_
_entity_poly.entity_id
_entity_poly.type
_entity_poly.pdbx_seq_one_letter_code
_entity_poly.pdbx_strand_id
1 'polypeptide(L)'
;MGNLAAAIIARPTTRRRFVGVLNLVLGSLAVSYAVPGGRRAAAAEQATGKWVCTNADCDPFVYDPAVGDADNIAHPEHPIPAGVAFEDLPHDWKCPFCGSGKPFFRPLDA
;
A
#
# COMPACT_ATOMS: atom_id res chain seq x y z
N MET A 1 -45.18 67.78 -8.57
CA MET A 1 -43.93 68.44 -8.98
C MET A 1 -43.11 67.38 -9.71
N GLY A 2 -43.33 67.18 -11.02
CA GLY A 2 -42.61 67.89 -12.09
C GLY A 2 -41.25 67.19 -12.31
N ASN A 3 -41.16 66.28 -13.29
CA ASN A 3 -40.59 66.53 -14.64
C ASN A 3 -39.04 66.51 -14.61
N LEU A 4 -38.24 65.90 -15.48
CA LEU A 4 -38.28 65.26 -16.82
C LEU A 4 -36.95 64.46 -16.90
N ALA A 5 -36.93 63.19 -17.31
CA ALA A 5 -36.73 62.71 -18.68
C ALA A 5 -35.43 63.17 -19.38
N ALA A 6 -34.58 62.20 -19.76
CA ALA A 6 -33.71 62.11 -20.96
C ALA A 6 -32.48 61.24 -20.64
N ALA A 7 -31.91 60.39 -21.51
CA ALA A 7 -32.29 59.95 -22.84
C ALA A 7 -31.54 58.65 -23.16
N ILE A 8 -32.29 57.69 -23.72
CA ILE A 8 -32.00 56.82 -24.86
C ILE A 8 -30.56 56.93 -25.43
N ILE A 9 -29.79 55.85 -25.35
CA ILE A 9 -28.86 55.47 -26.42
C ILE A 9 -29.03 53.98 -26.69
N ALA A 10 -29.65 53.69 -27.82
CA ALA A 10 -29.75 52.36 -28.40
C ALA A 10 -28.39 51.86 -28.88
N ARG A 11 -28.17 50.55 -28.81
CA ARG A 11 -27.50 49.68 -29.81
C ARG A 11 -27.14 48.33 -29.17
N PRO A 12 -27.02 47.23 -29.92
CA PRO A 12 -27.77 46.85 -31.10
C PRO A 12 -28.31 45.41 -30.98
N THR A 13 -29.52 45.22 -31.52
CA THR A 13 -30.09 43.92 -31.87
C THR A 13 -29.25 43.24 -32.95
N THR A 14 -28.31 42.38 -32.56
CA THR A 14 -27.59 41.56 -33.53
C THR A 14 -27.51 40.14 -32.99
N ARG A 15 -28.42 39.31 -33.52
CA ARG A 15 -28.12 37.98 -34.08
C ARG A 15 -27.38 37.02 -33.13
N ARG A 16 -27.85 35.81 -32.83
CA ARG A 16 -28.64 34.88 -33.63
C ARG A 16 -28.51 33.57 -32.86
N ARG A 17 -29.63 32.89 -32.62
CA ARG A 17 -29.67 31.46 -32.28
C ARG A 17 -28.72 30.70 -33.21
N PHE A 18 -27.70 30.02 -32.69
CA PHE A 18 -26.82 29.00 -33.30
C PHE A 18 -25.64 28.95 -32.31
N VAL A 19 -25.39 27.94 -31.47
CA VAL A 19 -25.19 26.52 -31.77
C VAL A 19 -25.26 25.81 -30.41
N GLY A 20 -26.32 25.02 -30.17
CA GLY A 20 -26.16 23.88 -29.27
C GLY A 20 -25.16 22.90 -29.90
N VAL A 21 -24.51 22.07 -29.08
CA VAL A 21 -23.48 21.06 -29.44
C VAL A 21 -22.02 21.56 -29.35
N LEU A 22 -21.54 21.86 -28.14
CA LEU A 22 -20.09 21.81 -27.83
C LEU A 22 -19.82 21.58 -26.32
N ASN A 23 -20.46 20.59 -25.70
CA ASN A 23 -20.12 20.13 -24.35
C ASN A 23 -19.73 18.63 -24.39
N LEU A 24 -18.67 18.33 -25.15
CA LEU A 24 -18.01 17.01 -25.20
C LEU A 24 -16.57 17.05 -24.63
N VAL A 25 -16.22 18.07 -23.85
CA VAL A 25 -14.86 18.24 -23.28
C VAL A 25 -14.82 18.14 -21.74
N LEU A 26 -15.97 17.85 -21.10
CA LEU A 26 -16.09 17.65 -19.64
C LEU A 26 -16.02 16.17 -19.22
N GLY A 27 -15.50 15.29 -20.08
CA GLY A 27 -15.37 13.85 -19.80
C GLY A 27 -13.97 13.40 -19.36
N SER A 28 -12.96 14.29 -19.38
CA SER A 28 -11.54 13.89 -19.30
C SER A 28 -10.86 14.13 -17.94
N LEU A 29 -11.53 14.75 -16.96
CA LEU A 29 -10.91 15.03 -15.65
C LEU A 29 -11.17 13.95 -14.59
N ALA A 30 -12.00 12.95 -14.86
CA ALA A 30 -12.25 11.85 -13.91
C ALA A 30 -11.23 10.69 -14.02
N VAL A 31 -10.32 10.72 -15.02
CA VAL A 31 -9.28 9.68 -15.24
C VAL A 31 -7.96 10.15 -14.64
N SER A 32 -7.91 10.51 -13.37
CA SER A 32 -6.63 10.89 -12.75
C SER A 32 -6.46 10.47 -11.30
N TYR A 33 -7.50 10.02 -10.62
CA TYR A 33 -7.38 9.48 -9.25
C TYR A 33 -7.61 7.97 -9.22
N ALA A 34 -7.02 7.24 -10.16
CA ALA A 34 -6.66 5.86 -9.90
C ALA A 34 -5.51 5.88 -8.88
N VAL A 35 -5.87 5.89 -7.59
CA VAL A 35 -4.94 5.73 -6.47
C VAL A 35 -4.27 4.36 -6.66
N PRO A 36 -2.97 4.26 -6.99
CA PRO A 36 -2.30 2.97 -7.04
C PRO A 36 -1.92 2.60 -5.60
N GLY A 37 -2.93 2.34 -4.76
CA GLY A 37 -2.78 1.82 -3.40
C GLY A 37 -2.54 0.30 -3.39
N GLY A 38 -1.86 -0.23 -4.40
CA GLY A 38 -1.87 -1.66 -4.73
C GLY A 38 -0.50 -2.33 -4.68
N ARG A 39 0.24 -2.25 -3.56
CA ARG A 39 1.44 -3.10 -3.32
C ARG A 39 1.67 -3.49 -1.85
N ARG A 40 0.62 -3.69 -1.06
CA ARG A 40 0.77 -4.32 0.28
C ARG A 40 0.40 -5.82 0.32
N ALA A 41 -0.29 -6.33 -0.70
CA ALA A 41 -0.71 -7.73 -0.74
C ALA A 41 0.36 -8.70 -1.28
N ALA A 42 1.26 -8.24 -2.17
CA ALA A 42 2.19 -9.14 -2.84
C ALA A 42 3.26 -9.74 -1.91
N ALA A 43 3.70 -9.03 -0.86
CA ALA A 43 4.68 -9.56 0.09
C ALA A 43 4.07 -10.59 1.08
N ALA A 44 2.78 -10.44 1.42
CA ALA A 44 2.11 -11.34 2.35
C ALA A 44 1.70 -12.68 1.70
N GLU A 45 1.47 -12.71 0.38
CA GLU A 45 0.98 -13.92 -0.31
C GLU A 45 2.07 -14.97 -0.57
N GLN A 46 3.34 -14.60 -0.53
CA GLN A 46 4.47 -15.53 -0.71
C GLN A 46 5.11 -15.98 0.62
N ALA A 47 4.65 -15.44 1.74
CA ALA A 47 5.13 -15.77 3.08
C ALA A 47 4.43 -17.02 3.64
N THR A 48 4.30 -18.07 2.84
CA THR A 48 3.55 -19.27 3.23
C THR A 48 4.48 -20.35 3.78
N GLY A 49 4.12 -20.92 4.92
CA GLY A 49 4.81 -22.06 5.53
C GLY A 49 5.56 -21.67 6.81
N LYS A 50 5.20 -22.31 7.91
CA LYS A 50 5.88 -22.16 9.20
C LYS A 50 7.20 -22.93 9.19
N TRP A 51 8.16 -22.47 9.98
CA TRP A 51 9.49 -23.09 10.11
C TRP A 51 9.79 -23.39 11.56
N VAL A 52 10.26 -24.61 11.87
CA VAL A 52 10.61 -25.02 13.24
C VAL A 52 12.12 -25.14 13.40
N CYS A 53 12.65 -24.61 14.50
CA CYS A 53 14.04 -24.82 14.89
C CYS A 53 14.24 -26.27 15.36
N THR A 54 15.19 -26.98 14.74
CA THR A 54 15.53 -28.37 15.06
C THR A 54 16.90 -28.49 15.73
N ASN A 55 17.43 -27.41 16.32
CA ASN A 55 18.64 -27.52 17.12
C ASN A 55 18.34 -28.36 18.38
N ALA A 56 19.20 -29.33 18.68
CA ALA A 56 19.08 -30.24 19.82
C ALA A 56 19.07 -29.52 21.18
N ASP A 57 19.75 -28.37 21.29
CA ASP A 57 19.85 -27.59 22.52
C ASP A 57 18.77 -26.47 22.61
N CYS A 58 17.74 -26.52 21.75
CA CYS A 58 16.73 -25.48 21.65
C CYS A 58 15.37 -25.97 22.15
N ASP A 59 14.70 -25.16 22.97
CA ASP A 59 13.24 -25.26 23.11
C ASP A 59 12.60 -24.93 21.75
N PRO A 60 11.79 -25.81 21.14
CA PRO A 60 11.38 -25.64 19.75
C PRO A 60 10.69 -24.29 19.50
N PHE A 61 11.34 -23.42 18.72
CA PHE A 61 10.76 -22.18 18.22
C PHE A 61 10.15 -22.41 16.83
N VAL A 62 8.94 -21.90 16.62
CA VAL A 62 8.28 -21.90 15.30
C VAL A 62 8.22 -20.46 14.78
N TYR A 63 8.94 -20.21 13.70
CA TYR A 63 8.80 -18.98 12.93
C TYR A 63 7.51 -19.04 12.10
N ASP A 64 6.62 -18.07 12.32
CA ASP A 64 5.42 -17.86 11.52
C ASP A 64 5.56 -16.56 10.73
N PRO A 65 5.68 -16.62 9.39
CA PRO A 65 5.74 -15.42 8.58
C PRO A 65 4.53 -14.48 8.76
N ALA A 66 3.36 -14.99 9.14
CA ALA A 66 2.17 -14.16 9.40
C ALA A 66 2.29 -13.31 10.69
N VAL A 67 3.24 -13.65 11.57
CA VAL A 67 3.50 -12.94 12.83
C VAL A 67 4.82 -12.18 12.77
N GLY A 68 5.85 -12.76 12.15
CA GLY A 68 7.23 -12.27 12.18
C GLY A 68 7.97 -12.69 13.45
N ASP A 69 8.95 -11.89 13.86
CA ASP A 69 9.79 -12.09 15.05
C ASP A 69 10.13 -10.74 15.70
N ALA A 70 9.36 -10.38 16.74
CA ALA A 70 9.54 -9.14 17.48
C ALA A 70 10.77 -9.16 18.42
N ASP A 71 11.23 -10.36 18.79
CA ASP A 71 12.31 -10.58 19.76
C ASP A 71 13.65 -10.82 19.05
N ASN A 72 13.81 -10.35 17.81
CA ASN A 72 15.01 -10.52 17.00
C ASN A 72 16.29 -10.16 17.77
N ILE A 73 16.96 -11.18 18.28
CA ILE A 73 18.13 -11.02 19.15
C ILE A 73 19.38 -10.55 18.40
N ALA A 74 19.44 -10.75 17.08
CA ALA A 74 20.56 -10.32 16.27
C ALA A 74 20.54 -8.81 16.03
N HIS A 75 19.34 -8.24 15.91
CA HIS A 75 19.11 -6.80 15.73
C HIS A 75 17.91 -6.34 16.59
N PRO A 76 18.09 -6.09 17.90
CA PRO A 76 17.01 -5.72 18.81
C PRO A 76 16.26 -4.44 18.43
N GLU A 77 16.92 -3.53 17.70
CA GLU A 77 16.34 -2.31 17.15
C GLU A 77 15.53 -2.54 15.85
N HIS A 78 15.63 -3.73 15.26
CA HIS A 78 15.03 -4.11 13.98
C HIS A 78 14.25 -5.44 14.12
N PRO A 79 13.05 -5.42 14.73
CA PRO A 79 12.18 -6.59 14.78
C PRO A 79 11.76 -7.00 13.36
N ILE A 80 11.53 -8.29 13.17
CA ILE A 80 10.99 -8.83 11.92
C ILE A 80 9.47 -8.65 11.93
N PRO A 81 8.89 -7.83 11.04
CA PRO A 81 7.45 -7.65 10.99
C PRO A 81 6.75 -8.87 10.37
N ALA A 82 5.43 -8.93 10.56
CA ALA A 82 4.57 -9.86 9.83
C ALA A 82 4.68 -9.69 8.30
N GLY A 83 4.51 -10.79 7.58
CA GLY A 83 4.58 -10.90 6.13
C GLY A 83 5.98 -11.16 5.57
N VAL A 84 6.99 -11.41 6.40
CA VAL A 84 8.36 -11.72 5.95
C VAL A 84 8.50 -13.24 5.80
N ALA A 85 8.71 -13.71 4.57
CA ALA A 85 9.00 -15.13 4.33
C ALA A 85 10.30 -15.54 5.04
N PHE A 86 10.42 -16.82 5.42
CA PHE A 86 11.62 -17.31 6.11
C PHE A 86 12.89 -17.15 5.24
N GLU A 87 12.75 -17.35 3.93
CA GLU A 87 13.79 -17.17 2.93
C GLU A 87 14.33 -15.74 2.92
N ASP A 88 13.45 -14.76 3.12
CA ASP A 88 13.76 -13.32 3.11
C ASP A 88 14.35 -12.81 4.43
N LEU A 89 14.37 -13.63 5.48
CA LEU A 89 15.01 -13.26 6.75
C LEU A 89 16.49 -12.89 6.53
N PRO A 90 17.02 -11.88 7.25
CA PRO A 90 18.43 -11.52 7.22
C PRO A 90 19.36 -12.72 7.42
N HIS A 91 20.54 -12.70 6.80
CA HIS A 91 21.48 -13.83 6.89
C HIS A 91 21.96 -14.10 8.33
N ASP A 92 22.06 -13.05 9.12
CA ASP A 92 22.46 -13.08 10.51
C ASP A 92 21.31 -13.26 11.49
N TRP A 93 20.06 -13.33 11.01
CA TRP A 93 18.90 -13.66 11.85
C TRP A 93 19.13 -14.98 12.58
N LYS A 94 18.75 -14.99 13.85
CA LYS A 94 18.93 -16.11 14.78
C LYS A 94 17.60 -16.48 15.43
N CYS A 95 17.46 -17.75 15.79
CA CYS A 95 16.39 -18.22 16.66
C CYS A 95 16.41 -17.42 17.98
N PRO A 96 15.29 -16.76 18.36
CA PRO A 96 15.21 -15.98 19.60
C PRO A 96 15.45 -16.80 20.87
N PHE A 97 15.22 -18.11 20.82
CA PHE A 97 15.35 -18.98 21.99
C PHE A 97 16.77 -19.52 22.18
N CYS A 98 17.49 -19.87 21.11
CA CYS A 98 18.79 -20.55 21.21
C CYS A 98 19.96 -19.88 20.46
N GLY A 99 19.74 -18.77 19.75
CA GLY A 99 20.81 -18.08 19.03
C GLY A 99 21.31 -18.77 17.76
N SER A 100 20.69 -19.89 17.36
CA SER A 100 21.10 -20.64 16.17
C SER A 100 20.58 -20.00 14.89
N GLY A 101 21.36 -20.08 13.80
CA GLY A 101 20.97 -19.48 12.52
C GLY A 101 19.97 -20.31 11.71
N LYS A 102 19.57 -19.75 10.55
CA LYS A 102 18.65 -20.35 9.57
C LYS A 102 18.92 -21.83 9.20
N PRO A 103 20.17 -22.35 9.13
CA PRO A 103 20.41 -23.76 8.77
C PRO A 103 19.79 -24.81 9.70
N PHE A 104 19.44 -24.42 10.93
CA PHE A 104 18.78 -25.29 11.91
C PHE A 104 17.25 -25.33 11.76
N PHE A 105 16.67 -24.62 10.80
CA PHE A 105 15.23 -24.60 10.61
C PHE A 105 14.78 -25.55 9.52
N ARG A 106 13.60 -26.15 9.71
CA ARG A 106 12.93 -26.99 8.71
C ARG A 106 11.49 -26.51 8.53
N PRO A 107 10.92 -26.65 7.32
CA PRO A 107 9.51 -26.33 7.11
C PRO A 107 8.64 -27.28 7.95
N LEU A 108 7.63 -26.72 8.61
CA LEU A 108 6.67 -27.47 9.43
C LEU A 108 5.46 -27.93 8.60
N ASP A 109 5.09 -27.17 7.57
CA ASP A 109 3.93 -27.41 6.70
C ASP A 109 4.33 -27.97 5.31
N ALA A 110 5.51 -28.62 5.20
CA ALA A 110 6.01 -29.21 3.96
C ALA A 110 5.31 -30.51 3.56
#